data_AF-A0A546WYR3-F1
#
_entry.id   AF-A0A546WYR3-F1
#
_cell.length_a   1.000
_cell.length_b   1.000
_cell.length_c   1.000
_cell.angle_alpha   90.00
_cell.angle_beta   90.00
_cell.angle_gamma   90.00
#
_symmetry.space_group_name_H-M   'P 1'
#
loop_
_entity.id
_entity.type
_entity.pdbx_description
1 polymer ?
#
loop_
_entity_poly.entity_id
_entity_poly.type
_entity_poly.pdbx_seq_one_letter_code
_entity_poly.pdbx_strand_id
1 'polypeptide(L)'
;MTKKKLITIGDDDDDQTLFEMIRDVAGDDVADHLIQVAGGTRIYLPRVGNLTPQSELARFVGFDVAMAISRACAIGTSRQFIFVPLAKAGIAESVRGRIEELLRKDGLTRRDVSLLTGVHLRSVDRRIAAMKARGEKLGRWDASRPNNFIYAEVKGASIVRQLLLEGHSPSLLRDIMKIPPDVILTIRAELLRQGKLK
;
A
#
# COMPACT_ATOMS: atom_id res chain seq x y z
N MET A 1 -16.44 17.39 -30.65
CA MET A 1 -15.95 16.20 -31.37
C MET A 1 -14.51 15.93 -30.94
N THR A 2 -14.33 15.09 -29.93
CA THR A 2 -13.03 14.74 -29.36
C THR A 2 -12.30 13.80 -30.31
N LYS A 3 -11.12 14.21 -30.79
CA LYS A 3 -10.29 13.43 -31.71
C LYS A 3 -9.93 12.09 -31.05
N LYS A 4 -10.50 10.99 -31.56
CA LYS A 4 -10.04 9.64 -31.23
C LYS A 4 -8.60 9.51 -31.74
N LYS A 5 -7.65 9.39 -30.83
CA LYS A 5 -6.26 9.05 -31.17
C LYS A 5 -6.27 7.64 -31.76
N LEU A 6 -5.79 7.52 -33.00
CA LEU A 6 -5.46 6.25 -33.60
C LEU A 6 -4.23 5.72 -32.85
N ILE A 7 -4.41 4.66 -32.06
CA ILE A 7 -3.32 4.00 -31.35
C ILE A 7 -2.74 2.94 -32.30
N THR A 8 -1.50 3.18 -32.73
CA THR A 8 -0.73 2.27 -33.58
C THR A 8 -0.02 1.24 -32.71
N ILE A 9 -0.33 -0.02 -32.99
CA ILE A 9 0.11 -1.24 -32.30
C ILE A 9 1.64 -1.38 -32.46
N GLY A 10 2.37 -1.31 -31.35
CA GLY A 10 3.80 -1.62 -31.33
C GLY A 10 4.59 -1.30 -30.06
N ASP A 11 4.06 -0.50 -29.13
CA ASP A 11 4.81 -0.05 -27.95
C ASP A 11 4.22 -0.62 -26.65
N ASP A 12 5.10 -0.97 -25.70
CA ASP A 12 4.76 -1.43 -24.33
C ASP A 12 3.84 -0.45 -23.55
N ASP A 13 3.70 0.79 -24.05
CA ASP A 13 2.81 1.83 -23.53
C ASP A 13 1.31 1.52 -23.71
N ASP A 14 0.94 0.70 -24.71
CA ASP A 14 -0.46 0.35 -25.00
C ASP A 14 -1.03 -0.70 -24.02
N ASP A 15 -0.17 -1.62 -23.54
CA ASP A 15 -0.58 -2.64 -22.57
C ASP A 15 -0.76 -2.04 -21.17
N GLN A 16 0.07 -1.05 -20.81
CA GLN A 16 -0.05 -0.35 -19.54
C GLN A 16 -1.33 0.49 -19.45
N THR A 17 -1.68 1.20 -20.53
CA THR A 17 -2.93 1.96 -20.61
C THR A 17 -4.17 1.06 -20.61
N LEU A 18 -4.07 -0.15 -21.15
CA LEU A 18 -5.17 -1.12 -21.10
C LEU A 18 -5.36 -1.72 -19.70
N PHE A 19 -4.29 -1.99 -18.97
CA PHE A 19 -4.37 -2.49 -17.60
C PHE A 19 -4.88 -1.41 -16.62
N GLU A 20 -4.55 -0.14 -16.85
CA GLU A 20 -5.14 1.00 -16.12
C GLU A 20 -6.66 1.08 -16.34
N MET A 21 -7.15 0.86 -17.56
CA MET A 21 -8.59 0.77 -17.81
C MET A 21 -9.25 -0.40 -17.06
N ILE A 22 -8.55 -1.51 -16.84
CA ILE A 22 -9.07 -2.62 -16.04
C ILE A 22 -9.23 -2.21 -14.58
N ARG A 23 -8.27 -1.46 -14.02
CA ARG A 23 -8.40 -0.88 -12.66
C ARG A 23 -9.59 0.04 -12.55
N ASP A 24 -9.78 0.94 -13.52
CA ASP A 24 -10.88 1.90 -13.52
C ASP A 24 -12.27 1.23 -13.62
N VAL A 25 -12.37 0.11 -14.34
CA VAL A 25 -13.64 -0.58 -14.61
C VAL A 25 -13.99 -1.62 -13.53
N ALA A 26 -13.01 -2.39 -13.07
CA ALA A 26 -13.22 -3.52 -12.17
C ALA A 26 -12.77 -3.25 -10.73
N GLY A 27 -12.07 -2.14 -10.47
CA GLY A 27 -11.52 -1.78 -9.17
C GLY A 27 -10.11 -2.32 -8.95
N ASP A 28 -9.41 -1.67 -8.00
CA ASP A 28 -8.01 -2.00 -7.67
C ASP A 28 -7.84 -3.43 -7.14
N ASP A 29 -8.79 -3.92 -6.33
CA ASP A 29 -8.73 -5.26 -5.75
C ASP A 29 -8.71 -6.36 -6.82
N VAL A 30 -9.48 -6.18 -7.90
CA VAL A 30 -9.55 -7.14 -9.02
C VAL A 30 -8.27 -7.10 -9.84
N ALA A 31 -7.74 -5.90 -10.09
CA ALA A 31 -6.49 -5.74 -10.82
C ALA A 31 -5.29 -6.32 -10.05
N ASP A 32 -5.25 -6.10 -8.73
CA ASP A 32 -4.22 -6.66 -7.86
C ASP A 32 -4.33 -8.20 -7.79
N HIS A 33 -5.55 -8.75 -7.80
CA HIS A 33 -5.75 -10.19 -7.90
C HIS A 33 -5.23 -10.75 -9.24
N LEU A 34 -5.54 -10.11 -10.37
CA LEU A 34 -5.02 -10.49 -11.69
C LEU A 34 -3.49 -10.50 -11.73
N ILE A 35 -2.87 -9.48 -11.13
CA ILE A 35 -1.41 -9.39 -10.99
C ILE A 35 -0.84 -10.57 -10.18
N GLN A 36 -1.51 -10.96 -9.10
CA GLN A 36 -1.05 -12.09 -8.27
C GLN A 36 -1.11 -13.42 -9.02
N VAL A 37 -2.19 -13.67 -9.76
CA VAL A 37 -2.42 -14.97 -10.40
C VAL A 37 -1.77 -15.12 -11.77
N ALA A 38 -1.61 -14.00 -12.51
CA ALA A 38 -1.17 -14.02 -13.91
C ALA A 38 -0.05 -12.99 -14.21
N GLY A 39 0.57 -12.38 -13.20
CA GLY A 39 1.61 -11.38 -13.39
C GLY A 39 2.77 -11.87 -14.28
N GLY A 40 3.17 -11.06 -15.26
CA GLY A 40 4.23 -11.36 -16.21
C GLY A 40 3.83 -12.29 -17.35
N THR A 41 2.56 -12.66 -17.41
CA THR A 41 2.01 -13.48 -18.48
C THR A 41 1.07 -12.65 -19.36
N ARG A 42 0.93 -13.05 -20.62
CA ARG A 42 -0.09 -12.49 -21.51
C ARG A 42 -1.37 -13.28 -21.33
N ILE A 43 -2.45 -12.61 -20.97
CA ILE A 43 -3.78 -13.23 -20.88
C ILE A 43 -4.64 -12.83 -22.06
N TYR A 44 -5.44 -13.76 -22.55
CA TYR A 44 -6.36 -13.47 -23.65
C TYR A 44 -7.57 -12.70 -23.15
N LEU A 45 -7.86 -11.55 -23.76
CA LEU A 45 -9.07 -10.77 -23.52
C LEU A 45 -10.15 -11.15 -24.56
N PRO A 46 -11.17 -11.94 -24.19
CA PRO A 46 -12.19 -12.36 -25.14
C PRO A 46 -13.10 -11.19 -25.48
N ARG A 47 -13.56 -11.14 -26.73
CA ARG A 47 -14.71 -10.30 -27.09
C ARG A 47 -15.94 -10.77 -26.32
N VAL A 48 -16.86 -9.86 -26.03
CA VAL A 48 -18.12 -10.14 -25.30
C VAL A 48 -18.86 -11.38 -25.83
N GLY A 49 -18.94 -11.57 -27.15
CA GLY A 49 -19.61 -12.74 -27.75
C GLY A 49 -18.87 -14.08 -27.64
N ASN A 50 -17.58 -14.05 -27.30
CA ASN A 50 -16.73 -15.23 -27.15
C ASN A 50 -16.32 -15.49 -25.70
N LEU A 51 -16.77 -14.66 -24.76
CA LEU A 51 -16.48 -14.82 -23.34
C LEU A 51 -17.37 -15.92 -22.77
N THR A 52 -16.74 -16.96 -22.25
CA THR A 52 -17.40 -18.07 -21.56
C THR A 52 -16.95 -18.13 -20.11
N PRO A 53 -17.71 -18.77 -19.20
CA PRO A 53 -17.25 -19.00 -17.82
C PRO A 53 -15.92 -19.76 -17.71
N GLN A 54 -15.56 -20.52 -18.75
CA GLN A 54 -14.32 -21.29 -18.85
C GLN A 54 -13.15 -20.49 -19.44
N SER A 55 -13.39 -19.25 -19.88
CA SER A 55 -12.35 -18.38 -20.42
C SER A 55 -11.33 -18.03 -19.34
N GLU A 56 -10.06 -17.89 -19.74
CA GLU A 56 -8.93 -17.61 -18.84
C GLU A 56 -9.20 -16.42 -17.91
N LEU A 57 -9.64 -15.28 -18.46
CA LEU A 57 -10.03 -14.11 -17.68
C LEU A 57 -11.17 -14.40 -16.68
N ALA A 58 -12.23 -15.09 -17.10
CA ALA A 58 -13.37 -15.42 -16.25
C ALA A 58 -12.98 -16.36 -15.10
N ARG A 59 -11.99 -17.23 -15.31
CA ARG A 59 -11.45 -18.11 -14.24
C ARG A 59 -10.63 -17.34 -13.21
N PHE A 60 -10.03 -16.21 -13.58
CA PHE A 60 -9.26 -15.39 -12.64
C PHE A 60 -10.12 -14.42 -11.85
N VAL A 61 -11.08 -13.75 -12.48
CA VAL A 61 -11.83 -12.65 -11.82
C VAL A 61 -13.33 -12.93 -11.64
N GLY A 62 -13.81 -14.07 -12.12
CA GLY A 62 -15.24 -14.39 -12.18
C GLY A 62 -15.89 -13.87 -13.48
N PHE A 63 -17.01 -14.50 -13.87
CA PHE A 63 -17.65 -14.26 -15.17
C PHE A 63 -18.22 -12.83 -15.29
N ASP A 64 -18.89 -12.32 -14.26
CA ASP A 64 -19.52 -10.99 -14.31
C ASP A 64 -18.48 -9.86 -14.41
N VAL A 65 -17.37 -10.00 -13.68
CA VAL A 65 -16.26 -9.05 -13.71
C VAL A 65 -15.53 -9.13 -15.05
N ALA A 66 -15.25 -10.35 -15.54
CA ALA A 66 -14.67 -10.54 -16.87
C ALA A 66 -15.56 -9.96 -17.98
N MET A 67 -16.88 -10.05 -17.85
CA MET A 67 -17.84 -9.47 -18.78
C MET A 67 -17.78 -7.94 -18.78
N ALA A 68 -17.66 -7.31 -17.61
CA ALA A 68 -17.48 -5.87 -17.49
C ALA A 68 -16.16 -5.41 -18.15
N ILE A 69 -15.07 -6.11 -17.87
CA ILE A 69 -13.76 -5.84 -18.46
C ILE A 69 -13.81 -6.00 -19.99
N SER A 70 -14.36 -7.11 -20.51
CA SER A 70 -14.48 -7.33 -21.95
C SER A 70 -15.35 -6.29 -22.64
N ARG A 71 -16.40 -5.78 -21.99
CA ARG A 71 -17.24 -4.70 -22.57
C ARG A 71 -16.48 -3.38 -22.69
N ALA A 72 -15.68 -3.04 -21.69
CA ALA A 72 -14.95 -1.78 -21.66
C ALA A 72 -13.68 -1.82 -22.52
N CYS A 73 -12.94 -2.93 -22.48
CA CYS A 73 -11.60 -3.01 -23.05
C CYS A 73 -11.55 -3.73 -24.42
N ALA A 74 -12.52 -4.58 -24.77
CA ALA A 74 -12.46 -5.41 -25.99
C ALA A 74 -13.12 -4.80 -27.25
N ILE A 75 -13.28 -3.47 -27.30
CA ILE A 75 -13.99 -2.79 -28.40
C ILE A 75 -13.07 -2.65 -29.63
N GLY A 76 -13.29 -3.49 -30.66
CA GLY A 76 -12.87 -3.20 -32.04
C GLY A 76 -11.75 -4.05 -32.65
N THR A 77 -11.00 -4.83 -31.89
CA THR A 77 -9.81 -5.57 -32.41
C THR A 77 -9.97 -7.09 -32.26
N SER A 78 -9.41 -7.85 -33.20
CA SER A 78 -9.74 -9.27 -33.42
C SER A 78 -9.04 -10.24 -32.49
N ARG A 79 -7.97 -9.84 -31.79
CA ARG A 79 -7.33 -10.58 -30.69
C ARG A 79 -6.55 -9.62 -29.79
N GLN A 80 -7.14 -9.14 -28.70
CA GLN A 80 -6.41 -8.38 -27.68
C GLN A 80 -5.89 -9.38 -26.64
N PHE A 81 -4.62 -9.74 -26.77
CA PHE A 81 -3.88 -10.24 -25.62
C PHE A 81 -3.46 -9.03 -24.81
N ILE A 82 -3.48 -9.17 -23.49
CA ILE A 82 -3.08 -8.10 -22.58
C ILE A 82 -1.92 -8.63 -21.77
N PHE A 83 -0.83 -7.87 -21.72
CA PHE A 83 0.26 -8.20 -20.82
C PHE A 83 -0.15 -7.84 -19.39
N VAL A 84 -0.31 -8.84 -18.54
CA VAL A 84 -0.49 -8.57 -17.11
C VAL A 84 0.88 -8.16 -16.59
N PRO A 85 1.06 -6.95 -16.07
CA PRO A 85 2.33 -6.57 -15.50
C PRO A 85 2.70 -7.61 -14.45
N LEU A 86 3.98 -8.03 -14.43
CA LEU A 86 4.51 -8.69 -13.24
C LEU A 86 4.08 -7.85 -12.04
N ALA A 87 3.67 -8.51 -10.94
CA ALA A 87 3.59 -7.82 -9.65
C ALA A 87 4.82 -6.94 -9.58
N LYS A 88 4.59 -5.62 -9.61
CA LYS A 88 5.63 -4.69 -10.02
C LYS A 88 6.87 -5.03 -9.20
N ALA A 89 7.99 -4.54 -9.67
CA ALA A 89 8.72 -3.60 -8.85
C ALA A 89 8.08 -3.23 -7.49
N GLY A 90 6.78 -2.99 -7.29
CA GLY A 90 5.94 -3.54 -6.19
C GLY A 90 6.60 -3.75 -4.84
N ILE A 91 7.34 -4.84 -4.58
CA ILE A 91 8.11 -4.91 -3.32
C ILE A 91 9.25 -3.87 -3.29
N ALA A 92 10.13 -3.86 -4.29
CA ALA A 92 11.25 -2.90 -4.38
C ALA A 92 10.83 -1.43 -4.59
N GLU A 93 9.70 -1.15 -5.25
CA GLU A 93 9.10 0.17 -5.52
C GLU A 93 8.25 0.61 -4.33
N SER A 94 7.49 -0.29 -3.70
CA SER A 94 6.82 -0.02 -2.40
C SER A 94 7.86 0.20 -1.32
N VAL A 95 8.93 -0.60 -1.27
CA VAL A 95 10.05 -0.40 -0.33
C VAL A 95 10.77 0.90 -0.65
N ARG A 96 11.02 1.24 -1.92
CA ARG A 96 11.56 2.56 -2.31
C ARG A 96 10.65 3.70 -1.86
N GLY A 97 9.36 3.62 -2.17
CA GLY A 97 8.35 4.61 -1.80
C GLY A 97 8.24 4.75 -0.28
N ARG A 98 8.27 3.65 0.45
CA ARG A 98 8.24 3.62 1.91
C ARG A 98 9.52 4.15 2.54
N ILE A 99 10.70 3.85 1.98
CA ILE A 99 11.97 4.47 2.40
C ILE A 99 11.88 5.99 2.23
N GLU A 100 11.39 6.47 1.09
CA GLU A 100 11.27 7.92 0.84
C GLU A 100 10.22 8.58 1.73
N GLU A 101 9.07 7.94 1.93
CA GLU A 101 8.04 8.39 2.85
C GLU A 101 8.60 8.55 4.27
N LEU A 102 9.37 7.56 4.74
CA LEU A 102 10.01 7.63 6.05
C LEU A 102 11.14 8.67 6.09
N LEU A 103 11.92 8.84 5.02
CA LEU A 103 12.97 9.85 4.94
C LEU A 103 12.43 11.29 4.88
N ARG A 104 11.17 11.50 4.50
CA ARG A 104 10.49 12.80 4.59
C ARG A 104 10.00 13.11 6.01
N LYS A 105 9.90 12.11 6.90
CA LYS A 105 9.45 12.30 8.29
C LYS A 105 10.59 12.79 9.18
N ASP A 106 10.26 13.74 10.05
CA ASP A 106 11.15 14.26 11.08
C ASP A 106 11.37 13.21 12.20
N GLY A 107 12.54 13.26 12.85
CA GLY A 107 12.94 12.42 13.97
C GLY A 107 13.32 10.96 13.63
N LEU A 108 13.31 10.59 12.35
CA LEU A 108 13.79 9.27 11.91
C LEU A 108 15.26 9.33 11.48
N THR A 109 16.08 8.48 12.09
CA THR A 109 17.47 8.27 11.66
C THR A 109 17.53 7.27 10.51
N ARG A 110 18.65 7.26 9.78
CA ARG A 110 18.90 6.27 8.71
C ARG A 110 18.77 4.84 9.21
N ARG A 111 19.17 4.59 10.45
CA ARG A 111 19.07 3.29 11.12
C ARG A 111 17.61 2.91 11.35
N ASP A 112 16.77 3.85 11.76
CA ASP A 112 15.34 3.59 11.96
C ASP A 112 14.64 3.26 10.65
N VAL A 113 14.94 4.01 9.58
CA VAL A 113 14.39 3.73 8.25
C VAL A 113 14.79 2.34 7.78
N SER A 114 16.06 1.95 7.97
CA SER A 114 16.56 0.61 7.66
C SER A 114 15.79 -0.48 8.43
N LEU A 115 15.60 -0.31 9.75
CA LEU A 115 14.86 -1.26 10.58
C LEU A 115 13.38 -1.36 10.19
N LEU A 116 12.72 -0.23 9.93
CA LEU A 116 11.29 -0.16 9.58
C LEU A 116 10.97 -0.70 8.17
N THR A 117 11.98 -0.77 7.29
CA THR A 117 11.82 -1.22 5.90
C THR A 117 12.48 -2.56 5.63
N GLY A 118 13.26 -3.09 6.57
CA GLY A 118 14.00 -4.35 6.41
C GLY A 118 15.12 -4.30 5.38
N VAL A 119 15.58 -3.10 4.99
CA VAL A 119 16.65 -2.93 4.00
C VAL A 119 17.99 -2.56 4.63
N HIS A 120 19.08 -2.83 3.92
CA HIS A 120 20.42 -2.42 4.35
C HIS A 120 20.59 -0.89 4.34
N LEU A 121 21.39 -0.34 5.26
CA LEU A 121 21.72 1.10 5.35
C LEU A 121 22.19 1.69 4.01
N ARG A 122 23.02 0.95 3.28
CA ARG A 122 23.51 1.33 1.93
C ARG A 122 22.37 1.65 0.94
N SER A 123 21.25 0.93 1.03
CA SER A 123 20.06 1.18 0.20
C SER A 123 19.37 2.48 0.58
N VAL A 124 19.33 2.78 1.87
CA VAL A 124 18.81 4.05 2.40
C VAL A 124 19.69 5.22 1.94
N ASP A 125 21.01 5.12 2.08
CA ASP A 125 21.95 6.17 1.65
C ASP A 125 21.86 6.46 0.15
N ARG A 126 21.75 5.40 -0.69
CA ARG A 126 21.54 5.55 -2.13
C ARG A 126 20.26 6.33 -2.43
N ARG A 127 19.20 6.13 -1.63
CA ARG A 127 17.92 6.84 -1.84
C ARG A 127 18.00 8.29 -1.37
N ILE A 128 18.67 8.57 -0.25
CA ILE A 128 18.97 9.93 0.19
C ILE A 128 19.70 10.71 -0.91
N ALA A 129 20.73 10.12 -1.53
CA ALA A 129 21.46 10.76 -2.62
C ALA A 129 20.55 11.07 -3.82
N ALA A 130 19.69 10.12 -4.20
CA ALA A 130 18.73 10.31 -5.29
C ALA A 130 17.68 11.39 -4.99
N MET A 131 17.16 11.45 -3.76
CA MET A 131 16.22 12.50 -3.33
C MET A 131 16.88 13.89 -3.35
N LYS A 132 18.12 13.99 -2.87
CA LYS A 132 18.89 15.25 -2.93
C LYS A 132 19.15 15.71 -4.36
N ALA A 133 19.48 14.79 -5.27
CA ALA A 133 19.68 15.10 -6.69
C ALA A 133 18.39 15.64 -7.35
N ARG A 134 17.21 15.22 -6.88
CA ARG A 134 15.90 15.74 -7.31
C ARG A 134 15.45 17.00 -6.58
N GLY A 135 16.23 17.51 -5.63
CA GLY A 135 15.87 18.68 -4.82
C GLY A 135 14.78 18.42 -3.77
N GLU A 136 14.53 17.15 -3.41
CA GLU A 136 13.50 16.82 -2.42
C GLU A 136 13.95 17.16 -0.99
N LYS A 137 12.99 17.62 -0.19
CA LYS A 137 13.21 17.90 1.23
C LYS A 137 13.26 16.60 2.03
N LEU A 138 14.33 16.44 2.81
CA LEU A 138 14.48 15.38 3.80
C LEU A 138 14.01 15.87 5.17
N GLY A 139 13.48 14.94 5.97
CA GLY A 139 13.18 15.18 7.37
C GLY A 139 14.45 15.45 8.19
N ARG A 140 14.29 16.20 9.27
CA ARG A 140 15.33 16.49 10.26
C ARG A 140 15.44 15.35 11.25
N TRP A 141 16.60 14.73 11.34
CA TRP A 141 16.84 13.61 12.25
C TRP A 141 16.90 14.04 13.73
N ASP A 142 17.22 15.31 13.98
CA ASP A 142 17.32 15.97 15.28
C ASP A 142 15.98 16.50 15.81
N ALA A 143 14.94 16.45 14.99
CA ALA A 143 13.59 16.81 15.40
C ALA A 143 12.96 15.73 16.29
N SER A 144 12.04 16.15 17.17
CA SER A 144 11.31 15.22 18.04
C SER A 144 10.50 14.22 17.19
N ARG A 145 10.62 12.92 17.48
CA ARG A 145 9.88 11.89 16.74
C ARG A 145 8.37 12.12 16.87
N PRO A 146 7.61 12.15 15.75
CA PRO A 146 6.18 12.00 15.84
C PRO A 146 5.91 10.61 16.44
N ASN A 147 5.25 10.58 17.60
CA ASN A 147 4.90 9.34 18.28
C ASN A 147 3.75 8.68 17.50
N ASN A 148 4.06 8.06 16.36
CA ASN A 148 3.11 7.42 15.43
C ASN A 148 2.61 6.06 15.92
N PHE A 149 2.92 5.66 17.16
CA PHE A 149 2.18 4.58 17.79
C PHE A 149 0.76 5.08 18.04
N ILE A 150 -0.13 4.79 17.11
CA ILE A 150 -1.57 4.95 17.29
C ILE A 150 -2.01 3.82 18.22
N TYR A 151 -1.78 4.00 19.53
CA TYR A 151 -2.17 3.03 20.55
C TYR A 151 -3.69 2.78 20.59
N ALA A 152 -4.49 3.60 19.89
CA ALA A 152 -5.92 3.37 19.70
C ALA A 152 -6.21 2.01 19.01
N GLU A 153 -5.26 1.47 18.25
CA GLU A 153 -5.41 0.16 17.58
C GLU A 153 -5.03 -1.03 18.47
N VAL A 154 -4.34 -0.81 19.60
CA VAL A 154 -4.02 -1.90 20.53
C VAL A 154 -5.32 -2.35 21.20
N LYS A 155 -5.73 -3.59 20.92
CA LYS A 155 -6.92 -4.20 21.53
C LYS A 155 -6.81 -4.10 23.06
N GLY A 156 -7.72 -3.33 23.67
CA GLY A 156 -7.74 -3.07 25.11
C GLY A 156 -7.14 -1.73 25.56
N ALA A 157 -6.60 -0.90 24.66
CA ALA A 157 -6.06 0.42 25.01
C ALA A 157 -7.13 1.39 25.55
N SER A 158 -8.36 1.32 25.04
CA SER A 158 -9.50 2.06 25.59
C SER A 158 -9.79 1.66 27.03
N ILE A 159 -9.76 0.36 27.32
CA ILE A 159 -9.97 -0.21 28.65
C ILE A 159 -8.83 0.20 29.60
N VAL A 160 -7.58 0.12 29.15
CA VAL A 160 -6.43 0.62 29.94
C VAL A 160 -6.58 2.10 30.27
N ARG A 161 -6.99 2.92 29.30
CA ARG A 161 -7.19 4.35 29.50
C ARG A 161 -8.27 4.63 30.55
N GLN A 162 -9.36 3.87 30.53
CA GLN A 162 -10.43 3.96 31.53
C GLN A 162 -9.95 3.51 32.93
N LEU A 163 -9.29 2.36 33.04
CA LEU A 163 -8.82 1.84 34.33
C LEU A 163 -7.75 2.75 34.98
N LEU A 164 -6.88 3.35 34.17
CA LEU A 164 -5.93 4.36 34.66
C LEU A 164 -6.65 5.59 35.23
N LEU A 165 -7.73 6.05 34.57
CA LEU A 165 -8.55 7.16 35.08
C LEU A 165 -9.31 6.78 36.36
N GLU A 166 -9.71 5.52 36.49
CA GLU A 166 -10.28 4.94 37.72
C GLU A 166 -9.23 4.72 38.83
N GLY A 167 -7.98 5.17 38.63
CA GLY A 167 -6.93 5.15 39.65
C GLY A 167 -6.17 3.83 39.77
N HIS A 168 -6.34 2.90 38.82
CA HIS A 168 -5.64 1.63 38.86
C HIS A 168 -4.15 1.82 38.52
N SER A 169 -3.28 1.12 39.23
CA SER A 169 -1.84 1.27 39.04
C SER A 169 -1.39 0.62 37.71
N PRO A 170 -0.42 1.20 36.99
CA PRO A 170 0.12 0.62 35.76
C PRO A 170 0.65 -0.82 35.94
N SER A 171 1.22 -1.12 37.10
CA SER A 171 1.73 -2.44 37.46
C SER A 171 0.62 -3.48 37.50
N LEU A 172 -0.53 -3.13 38.09
CA LEU A 172 -1.70 -4.00 38.16
C LEU A 172 -2.27 -4.30 36.77
N LEU A 173 -2.35 -3.29 35.92
CA LEU A 173 -2.87 -3.44 34.55
C LEU A 173 -1.97 -4.31 33.68
N ARG A 174 -0.65 -4.21 33.86
CA ARG A 174 0.32 -5.07 33.17
C ARG A 174 0.08 -6.55 33.49
N ASP A 175 -0.10 -6.85 34.78
CA ASP A 175 -0.19 -8.22 35.26
C ASP A 175 -1.52 -8.88 34.87
N ILE A 176 -2.61 -8.10 34.78
CA ILE A 176 -3.96 -8.58 34.45
C ILE A 176 -4.19 -8.66 32.94
N MET A 177 -3.84 -7.60 32.19
CA MET A 177 -4.33 -7.44 30.83
C MET A 177 -3.45 -8.08 29.76
N LYS A 178 -2.27 -8.60 30.12
CA LYS A 178 -1.24 -9.08 29.17
C LYS A 178 -0.91 -8.04 28.07
N ILE A 179 -1.04 -6.76 28.40
CA ILE A 179 -0.71 -5.65 27.51
C ILE A 179 0.75 -5.24 27.76
N PRO A 180 1.54 -4.92 26.71
CA PRO A 180 2.91 -4.47 26.89
C PRO A 180 3.00 -3.25 27.82
N PRO A 181 3.94 -3.22 28.78
CA PRO A 181 4.06 -2.14 29.76
C PRO A 181 4.27 -0.77 29.10
N ASP A 182 4.96 -0.73 27.95
CA ASP A 182 5.20 0.49 27.19
C ASP A 182 3.91 1.18 26.75
N VAL A 183 2.88 0.39 26.41
CA VAL A 183 1.55 0.91 26.03
C VAL A 183 0.89 1.58 27.23
N ILE A 184 0.91 0.91 28.39
CA ILE A 184 0.28 1.39 29.63
C ILE A 184 0.95 2.69 30.10
N LEU A 185 2.28 2.71 30.10
CA LEU A 185 3.07 3.88 30.51
C LEU A 185 2.87 5.05 29.55
N THR A 186 2.76 4.78 28.25
CA THR A 186 2.54 5.85 27.25
C THR A 186 1.14 6.45 27.37
N ILE A 187 0.10 5.63 27.57
CA ILE A 187 -1.27 6.11 27.83
C ILE A 187 -1.29 6.95 29.11
N ARG A 188 -0.61 6.50 30.17
CA ARG A 188 -0.49 7.28 31.42
C ARG A 188 0.19 8.63 31.17
N ALA A 189 1.30 8.66 30.43
CA ALA A 189 2.01 9.90 30.11
C ALA A 189 1.17 10.86 29.25
N GLU A 190 0.33 10.34 28.35
CA GLU A 190 -0.64 11.14 27.62
C GLU A 190 -1.71 11.74 28.54
N LEU A 191 -2.28 10.93 29.44
CA LEU A 191 -3.30 11.39 30.40
C LEU A 191 -2.75 12.43 31.40
N LEU A 192 -1.48 12.28 31.82
CA LEU A 192 -0.77 13.28 32.63
C LEU A 192 -0.58 14.60 31.85
N ARG A 193 -0.16 14.53 30.57
CA ARG A 193 -0.05 15.72 29.71
C ARG A 193 -1.40 16.42 29.50
N GLN A 194 -2.50 15.67 29.49
CA GLN A 194 -3.86 16.21 29.40
C GLN A 194 -4.41 16.71 30.75
N GLY A 195 -3.67 16.59 31.85
CA GLY A 195 -4.12 16.98 33.19
C GLY A 195 -5.27 16.11 33.75
N LYS A 196 -5.52 14.94 33.15
CA LYS A 196 -6.60 14.03 33.57
C LYS A 196 -6.18 13.08 34.68
N LEU A 197 -4.88 12.93 34.89
CA LEU A 197 -4.29 12.24 36.04
C LEU A 197 -3.55 13.25 36.90
N LYS A 198 -3.59 13.05 38.21
CA LYS A 198 -2.83 13.81 39.21
C LYS A 198 -1.57 13.04 39.60
#